data_AF-A0A254MXM6-F1
#
_entry.id   AF-A0A254MXM6-F1
#
_cell.length_a   1.000
_cell.length_b   1.000
_cell.length_c   1.000
_cell.angle_alpha   90.00
_cell.angle_beta   90.00
_cell.angle_gamma   90.00
#
_symmetry.space_group_name_H-M   'P 1'
#
loop_
_entity.id
_entity.type
_entity.pdbx_description
1 polymer ?
#
loop_
_entity_poly.entity_id
_entity_poly.type
_entity_poly.pdbx_seq_one_letter_code
_entity_poly.pdbx_strand_id
1 'polypeptide(L)' 'MDERFCRPSLNKQETWHLSHTLGGPGLLELVRRETHTCYLGDHTTWHEWGYGCGTCPACELRSKGYDAYMRGQP' A
#
# COMPACT_ATOMS: atom_id res chain seq x y z
N MET A 1 -4.92 -29.62 -7.78
CA MET A 1 -5.13 -28.19 -7.51
C MET A 1 -4.00 -27.45 -8.17
N ASP A 2 -4.33 -26.59 -9.12
CA ASP A 2 -3.38 -25.95 -10.02
C ASP A 2 -2.74 -24.73 -9.33
N GLU A 3 -1.41 -24.71 -9.22
CA GLU A 3 -0.63 -23.60 -8.66
C GLU A 3 -0.78 -22.28 -9.45
N ARG A 4 -1.54 -22.27 -10.56
CA ARG A 4 -1.82 -21.09 -11.39
C ARG A 4 -2.99 -20.22 -10.92
N PHE A 5 -3.72 -20.56 -9.85
CA PHE A 5 -4.96 -19.82 -9.51
C PHE A 5 -4.99 -19.07 -8.16
N CYS A 6 -3.98 -19.16 -7.30
CA CYS A 6 -3.92 -18.32 -6.10
C CYS A 6 -2.48 -17.93 -5.80
N ARG A 7 -2.10 -16.70 -6.17
CA ARG A 7 -0.81 -16.12 -5.81
C ARG A 7 -0.68 -16.11 -4.27
N PRO A 8 0.50 -16.43 -3.70
CA PRO A 8 0.70 -16.42 -2.26
C PRO A 8 0.31 -15.08 -1.62
N SER A 9 -0.15 -15.14 -0.38
CA SER A 9 -0.51 -13.96 0.42
C SER A 9 0.67 -13.00 0.51
N LEU A 10 0.41 -11.73 0.25
CA LEU A 10 1.42 -10.67 0.28
C LEU A 10 1.32 -9.87 1.56
N ASN A 11 2.47 -9.43 2.05
CA ASN A 11 2.55 -8.34 3.01
C ASN A 11 2.33 -6.98 2.30
N LYS A 12 2.26 -5.90 3.09
CA LYS A 12 1.93 -4.58 2.53
C LYS A 12 3.08 -3.94 1.75
N GLN A 13 4.33 -4.24 2.11
CA GLN A 13 5.50 -3.85 1.33
C GLN A 13 5.51 -4.51 -0.04
N GLU A 14 5.31 -5.83 -0.11
CA GLU A 14 5.22 -6.58 -1.36
C GLU A 14 4.05 -6.11 -2.21
N THR A 15 2.95 -5.66 -1.57
CA THR A 15 1.83 -5.05 -2.27
C THR A 15 2.21 -3.72 -2.92
N TRP A 16 2.96 -2.86 -2.24
CA TRP A 16 3.48 -1.61 -2.82
C TRP A 16 4.43 -1.87 -3.99
N HIS A 17 5.34 -2.83 -3.81
CA HIS A 17 6.23 -3.27 -4.87
C HIS A 17 5.44 -3.84 -6.06
N LEU A 18 4.38 -4.62 -5.82
CA LEU A 18 3.52 -5.15 -6.87
C LEU A 18 2.85 -4.04 -7.68
N SER A 19 2.30 -3.00 -7.03
CA SER A 19 1.70 -1.87 -7.73
C SER A 19 2.70 -1.16 -8.64
N HIS A 20 3.93 -0.94 -8.15
CA HIS A 20 5.00 -0.38 -8.96
C HIS A 20 5.39 -1.30 -10.12
N THR A 21 5.50 -2.61 -9.89
CA THR A 21 5.89 -3.57 -10.93
C THR A 21 4.85 -3.72 -12.04
N LEU A 22 3.55 -3.64 -11.71
CA LEU A 22 2.48 -3.80 -12.70
C LEU A 22 2.20 -2.55 -13.53
N GLY A 23 2.35 -1.35 -12.95
CA GLY A 23 1.96 -0.11 -13.62
C GLY A 23 2.91 1.06 -13.40
N GLY A 24 4.13 0.78 -12.94
CA GLY A 24 5.18 1.76 -12.73
C GLY A 24 4.84 2.82 -11.67
N PRO A 25 5.55 3.95 -11.70
CA PRO A 25 5.30 5.09 -10.81
C PRO A 25 3.87 5.65 -10.90
N GLY A 26 3.24 5.57 -12.08
CA GLY A 26 1.89 6.07 -12.31
C GLY A 26 0.83 5.31 -11.52
N LEU A 27 0.85 3.97 -11.56
CA LEU A 27 -0.06 3.16 -10.76
C LEU A 27 0.24 3.28 -9.27
N LEU A 28 1.52 3.35 -8.87
CA LEU A 28 1.88 3.58 -7.48
C LEU A 28 1.28 4.90 -6.95
N GLU A 29 1.36 5.98 -7.73
CA GLU A 29 0.80 7.27 -7.34
C GLU A 29 -0.72 7.26 -7.29
N LEU A 30 -1.37 6.61 -8.27
CA LEU A 30 -2.81 6.40 -8.26
C LEU A 30 -3.23 5.64 -6.99
N VAL A 31 -2.52 4.57 -6.61
CA VAL A 31 -2.80 3.84 -5.38
C VAL A 31 -2.61 4.73 -4.15
N ARG A 32 -1.60 5.62 -4.11
CA ARG A 32 -1.38 6.55 -2.98
C ARG A 32 -2.49 7.58 -2.85
N ARG A 33 -2.96 8.15 -3.96
CA ARG A 33 -3.92 9.26 -3.98
C ARG A 33 -5.38 8.82 -3.97
N GLU A 34 -5.70 7.85 -4.80
CA GLU A 34 -7.09 7.54 -5.18
C GLU A 34 -7.69 6.35 -4.41
N THR A 35 -6.90 5.68 -3.55
CA THR A 35 -7.43 4.56 -2.74
C THR A 35 -7.67 4.96 -1.30
N HIS A 36 -8.75 4.42 -0.74
CA HIS A 36 -9.10 4.59 0.64
C HIS A 36 -8.75 3.35 1.46
N THR A 37 -8.06 3.54 2.59
CA THR A 37 -7.69 2.44 3.50
C THR A 37 -8.02 2.77 4.96
N CYS A 38 -8.20 4.05 5.30
CA CYS A 38 -8.42 4.50 6.67
C CYS A 38 -9.74 3.95 7.23
N TYR A 39 -9.72 3.38 8.44
CA TYR A 39 -10.96 2.95 9.09
C TYR A 39 -11.84 4.09 9.58
N LEU A 40 -11.26 5.27 9.76
CA LEU A 40 -11.99 6.47 10.18
C LEU A 40 -12.48 7.32 9.01
N GLY A 41 -12.27 6.89 7.77
CA GLY A 41 -12.76 7.63 6.61
C GLY A 41 -11.96 8.89 6.27
N ASP A 42 -10.82 9.16 6.92
CA ASP A 42 -10.03 10.36 6.63
C ASP A 42 -9.37 10.26 5.24
N HIS A 43 -9.84 11.08 4.31
CA HIS A 43 -9.26 11.26 2.96
C HIS A 43 -8.75 12.69 2.74
N THR A 44 -8.48 13.41 3.83
CA THR A 44 -8.07 14.82 3.82
C THR A 44 -6.63 15.02 4.28
N THR A 45 -6.18 14.21 5.24
CA THR A 45 -4.82 14.27 5.77
C THR A 45 -3.85 13.50 4.87
N TRP A 46 -2.94 14.21 4.21
CA TRP A 46 -1.93 13.62 3.31
C TRP A 46 -0.66 13.20 4.05
N HIS A 47 -0.16 11.99 3.76
CA HIS A 47 1.13 11.48 4.18
C HIS A 47 1.91 10.97 2.97
N GLU A 48 3.22 10.69 3.14
CA GLU A 48 4.02 10.10 2.06
C GLU A 48 3.45 8.75 1.56
N TRP A 49 2.81 7.96 2.41
CA TRP A 49 2.18 6.69 2.02
C TRP A 49 0.73 6.82 1.51
N GLY A 50 0.19 8.05 1.42
CA GLY A 50 -1.18 8.37 0.97
C GLY A 50 -2.04 9.02 2.06
N TYR A 51 -3.35 9.10 1.80
CA TYR A 51 -4.29 9.72 2.75
C TYR A 51 -4.68 8.80 3.92
N GLY A 52 -4.88 9.40 5.11
CA GLY A 52 -5.46 8.71 6.26
C GLY A 52 -5.21 9.40 7.61
N CYS A 53 -5.94 8.96 8.64
CA CYS A 53 -5.85 9.55 9.99
C CYS A 53 -4.51 9.31 10.71
N GLY A 54 -3.68 8.38 10.21
CA GLY A 54 -2.36 8.05 10.78
C GLY A 54 -2.37 7.26 12.09
N THR A 55 -3.53 7.09 12.74
CA THR A 55 -3.64 6.50 14.08
C THR A 55 -4.42 5.18 14.14
N CYS A 56 -5.14 4.80 13.08
CA CYS A 56 -5.86 3.53 13.04
C CYS A 56 -4.97 2.37 12.53
N PRO A 57 -5.29 1.11 12.88
CA PRO A 57 -4.47 -0.05 12.48
C PRO A 57 -4.25 -0.18 10.97
N ALA A 58 -5.23 0.21 10.16
CA ALA A 58 -5.10 0.19 8.70
C ALA A 58 -4.07 1.21 8.19
N CYS A 59 -4.06 2.42 8.75
CA CYS A 59 -3.05 3.43 8.44
C CYS A 59 -1.67 2.99 8.89
N GLU A 60 -1.54 2.38 10.08
CA GLU A 60 -0.27 1.86 10.59
C GLU A 60 0.32 0.76 9.70
N LEU A 61 -0.50 -0.20 9.26
CA LEU A 61 -0.04 -1.25 8.34
C LEU A 61 0.39 -0.67 6.99
N ARG A 62 -0.38 0.29 6.48
CA ARG A 62 -0.11 0.95 5.19
C ARG A 62 1.18 1.77 5.22
N SER A 63 1.40 2.53 6.28
CA SER A 63 2.61 3.36 6.47
C SER A 63 3.85 2.50 6.62
N LYS A 64 3.85 1.53 7.54
CA LYS A 64 4.98 0.61 7.75
C LYS A 64 5.37 -0.14 6.47
N GLY A 65 4.37 -0.60 5.71
CA GLY A 65 4.62 -1.27 4.43
C GLY A 65 5.25 -0.34 3.38
N TYR A 66 4.81 0.91 3.33
CA TYR A 66 5.36 1.90 2.41
C TYR A 66 6.81 2.26 2.78
N ASP A 67 7.08 2.47 4.07
CA ASP A 67 8.42 2.76 4.57
C ASP A 67 9.39 1.61 4.27
N ALA A 68 8.94 0.36 4.45
CA ALA A 68 9.73 -0.81 4.11
C ALA A 68 10.00 -0.91 2.60
N TYR A 69 9.00 -0.58 1.77
CA TYR A 69 9.16 -0.51 0.32
C TYR A 69 10.19 0.55 -0.08
N MET A 70 10.14 1.75 0.51
CA MET A 70 11.09 2.83 0.23
C MET A 70 12.52 2.53 0.69
N ARG A 71 12.67 1.77 1.77
CA ARG A 71 13.98 1.28 2.24
C ARG A 71 14.52 0.11 1.42
N GLY A 72 13.73 -0.49 0.52
CA GLY A 72 14.12 -1.68 -0.22
C GLY A 72 14.39 -2.88 0.68
N GLN A 73 13.70 -2.98 1.83
CA GLN A 73 13.86 -4.13 2.73
C GLN A 73 13.42 -5.42 2.00
N PRO A 74 14.08 -6.57 2.25
CA PRO A 74 13.67 -7.84 1.67
C PRO A 74 12.32 -8.32 2.22
#